data_AF-A0A6G3X5I7-F1
#
_entry.id   AF-A0A6G3X5I7-F1
#
_cell.length_a   1.000
_cell.length_b   1.000
_cell.length_c   1.000
_cell.angle_alpha   90.00
_cell.angle_beta   90.00
_cell.angle_gamma   90.00
#
_symmetry.space_group_name_H-M   'P 1'
#
loop_
_entity.id
_entity.type
_entity.pdbx_description
1 polymer ?
#
loop_
_entity_poly.entity_id
_entity_poly.type
_entity_poly.pdbx_seq_one_letter_code
_entity_poly.pdbx_strand_id
1 'polypeptide(L)'
;NTLPVRVSVRPGDSWSDLLTRLQGQSVELMSHQYLGLSDILRAQGVDSLFDTLTVTENYPMDTGSFGQPADGERVTDIEARDGNHYPISLTVVPNNELLLKFEYQGGLFERDRVESWMNALVGLIDQFASDPDRPVAHAEILSSDERRRVLVEWNDSA
;
A
#
# COMPACT_ATOMS: atom_id res chain seq x y z
N ASN A 1 -7.05 12.45 -8.16
CA ASN A 1 -7.31 11.63 -9.36
C ASN A 1 -6.83 10.22 -9.06
N THR A 2 -7.56 9.19 -9.51
CA THR A 2 -7.19 7.77 -9.29
C THR A 2 -6.73 7.20 -10.61
N LEU A 3 -5.52 6.62 -10.63
CA LEU A 3 -4.91 6.09 -11.84
C LEU A 3 -4.64 4.60 -11.69
N PRO A 4 -4.97 3.77 -12.69
CA PRO A 4 -4.52 2.39 -12.73
C PRO A 4 -2.99 2.35 -12.83
N VAL A 5 -2.34 1.70 -11.86
CA VAL A 5 -0.90 1.46 -11.89
C VAL A 5 -0.65 -0.03 -12.07
N ARG A 6 0.06 -0.39 -13.15
CA ARG A 6 0.44 -1.77 -13.43
C ARG A 6 1.86 -2.04 -12.96
N VAL A 7 1.99 -2.70 -11.81
CA VAL A 7 3.29 -3.17 -11.32
C VAL A 7 3.67 -4.48 -12.01
N SER A 8 4.78 -4.48 -12.76
CA SER A 8 5.37 -5.70 -13.32
C SER A 8 6.59 -6.08 -12.50
N VAL A 9 6.51 -7.19 -11.76
CA VAL A 9 7.64 -7.75 -11.00
C VAL A 9 8.33 -8.80 -11.86
N ARG A 10 9.64 -8.69 -12.03
CA ARG A 10 10.45 -9.70 -12.74
C ARG A 10 11.41 -10.34 -11.74
N PRO A 11 11.58 -11.67 -11.71
CA PRO A 11 12.38 -12.33 -10.68
C PRO A 11 13.83 -11.88 -10.60
N GLY A 12 14.41 -11.45 -11.73
CA GLY A 12 15.80 -10.99 -11.80
C GLY A 12 16.00 -9.51 -11.50
N ASP A 13 14.94 -8.72 -11.35
CA ASP A 13 15.06 -7.31 -11.02
C ASP A 13 15.45 -7.15 -9.54
N SER A 14 16.34 -6.20 -9.25
CA SER A 14 16.53 -5.70 -7.89
C SER A 14 15.32 -4.86 -7.43
N TRP A 15 15.25 -4.56 -6.14
CA TRP A 15 14.27 -3.58 -5.64
C TRP A 15 14.47 -2.21 -6.29
N SER A 16 15.72 -1.76 -6.45
CA SER A 16 16.08 -0.53 -7.16
C SER A 16 15.55 -0.52 -8.59
N ASP A 17 15.71 -1.60 -9.34
CA ASP A 17 15.25 -1.70 -10.73
C ASP A 17 13.73 -1.61 -10.85
N LEU A 18 13.02 -2.31 -9.95
CA LEU A 18 11.56 -2.28 -9.89
C LEU A 18 11.05 -0.86 -9.59
N LEU A 19 11.57 -0.22 -8.55
CA LEU A 19 11.16 1.11 -8.14
C LEU A 19 11.52 2.18 -9.17
N THR A 20 12.69 2.08 -9.80
CA THR A 20 13.11 2.99 -10.88
C THR A 20 12.17 2.88 -12.06
N ARG A 21 11.78 1.67 -12.45
CA ARG A 21 10.81 1.46 -13.53
C ARG A 21 9.43 2.01 -13.18
N LEU A 22 8.96 1.80 -11.95
CA LEU A 22 7.67 2.34 -11.47
C LEU A 22 7.68 3.88 -11.42
N GLN A 23 8.78 4.47 -10.97
CA GLN A 23 8.97 5.92 -10.99
C GLN A 23 8.94 6.44 -12.43
N GLY A 24 9.66 5.80 -13.36
CA GLY A 24 9.65 6.16 -14.78
C GLY A 24 8.23 6.14 -15.38
N GLN A 25 7.46 5.08 -15.11
CA GLN A 25 6.06 4.99 -15.53
C GLN A 25 5.20 6.10 -14.92
N SER A 26 5.42 6.43 -13.64
CA SER A 26 4.68 7.51 -12.97
C SER A 26 4.97 8.87 -13.61
N VAL A 27 6.22 9.12 -13.99
CA VAL A 27 6.67 10.34 -14.69
C VAL A 27 6.04 10.42 -16.09
N GLU A 28 6.06 9.33 -16.86
CA GLU A 28 5.43 9.25 -18.18
C GLU A 28 3.92 9.53 -18.11
N LEU A 29 3.26 9.12 -17.04
CA LEU A 29 1.83 9.35 -16.83
C LEU A 29 1.51 10.78 -16.38
N MET A 30 2.48 11.60 -15.94
CA MET A 30 2.23 12.95 -15.44
C MET A 30 1.48 13.84 -16.44
N SER A 31 1.80 13.73 -17.74
CA SER A 31 1.11 14.47 -18.80
C SER A 31 -0.34 14.03 -19.03
N HIS A 32 -0.75 12.90 -18.46
CA HIS A 32 -2.06 12.27 -18.69
C HIS A 32 -2.94 12.22 -17.43
N GLN A 33 -2.48 12.75 -16.29
CA GLN A 33 -3.23 12.71 -15.02
C GLN A 33 -4.49 13.59 -15.01
N TYR A 34 -4.83 14.25 -16.12
CA TYR A 34 -6.12 14.94 -16.28
C TYR A 34 -7.26 13.97 -16.62
N LEU A 35 -6.96 12.75 -17.07
CA LEU A 35 -7.96 11.73 -17.36
C LEU A 35 -8.46 11.11 -16.06
N GLY A 36 -9.78 11.17 -15.84
CA GLY A 36 -10.43 10.50 -14.72
C GLY A 36 -10.53 9.00 -14.95
N LEU A 37 -10.55 8.22 -13.85
CA LEU A 37 -10.70 6.76 -13.90
C LEU A 37 -11.90 6.32 -14.73
N SER A 38 -13.05 7.00 -14.61
CA SER A 38 -14.26 6.68 -15.36
C SER A 38 -14.07 6.76 -16.89
N ASP A 39 -13.30 7.74 -17.37
CA ASP A 39 -13.00 7.87 -18.80
C ASP A 39 -12.05 6.77 -19.27
N ILE A 40 -11.09 6.38 -18.43
CA ILE A 40 -10.17 5.27 -18.71
C ILE A 40 -10.95 3.95 -18.80
N LEU A 41 -11.81 3.66 -17.83
CA LEU A 41 -12.66 2.46 -17.82
C LEU A 41 -13.57 2.41 -19.05
N ARG A 42 -14.22 3.53 -19.38
CA ARG A 42 -15.06 3.65 -20.57
C ARG A 42 -14.28 3.40 -21.86
N ALA A 43 -13.06 3.91 -21.97
CA ALA A 43 -12.20 3.71 -23.14
C ALA A 43 -11.76 2.25 -23.29
N GLN A 44 -11.62 1.51 -22.18
CA GLN A 44 -11.27 0.08 -22.17
C GLN A 44 -12.49 -0.84 -22.29
N GLY A 45 -13.71 -0.33 -22.07
CA GLY A 45 -14.94 -1.13 -22.12
C GLY A 45 -15.06 -2.13 -20.96
N VAL A 46 -14.48 -1.82 -19.80
CA VAL A 46 -14.50 -2.67 -18.60
C VAL A 46 -15.03 -1.91 -17.39
N ASP A 47 -15.61 -2.64 -16.43
CA ASP A 47 -16.19 -2.06 -15.22
C ASP A 47 -15.15 -1.83 -14.10
N SER A 48 -14.06 -2.60 -14.10
CA SER A 48 -12.95 -2.43 -13.16
C SER A 48 -11.62 -2.90 -13.77
N LEU A 49 -10.54 -2.26 -13.34
CA LEU A 49 -9.15 -2.60 -13.71
C LEU A 49 -8.32 -3.11 -12.53
N PHE A 50 -8.74 -2.82 -11.29
CA PHE A 50 -8.03 -3.16 -10.07
C PHE A 50 -9.00 -3.18 -8.87
N ASP A 51 -8.65 -3.94 -7.86
CA ASP A 51 -9.39 -4.16 -6.62
C ASP A 51 -8.65 -3.63 -5.38
N THR A 52 -7.42 -3.13 -5.56
CA THR A 52 -6.59 -2.55 -4.52
C THR A 52 -6.33 -1.08 -4.79
N LEU A 53 -6.40 -0.27 -3.73
CA LEU A 53 -6.08 1.15 -3.80
C LEU A 53 -4.89 1.47 -2.90
N THR A 54 -3.92 2.23 -3.39
CA THR A 54 -2.88 2.83 -2.54
C THR A 54 -3.02 4.34 -2.61
N VAL A 55 -3.13 4.99 -1.45
CA VAL A 55 -3.26 6.43 -1.31
C VAL A 55 -2.03 6.94 -0.56
N THR A 56 -1.35 7.93 -1.13
CA THR A 56 -0.29 8.66 -0.42
C THR A 56 -0.81 10.04 -0.04
N GLU A 57 -0.93 10.29 1.26
CA GLU A 57 -1.34 11.59 1.78
C GLU A 57 -0.09 12.43 2.07
N ASN A 58 0.30 13.27 1.10
CA ASN A 58 1.48 14.13 1.21
C ASN A 58 1.22 15.44 1.98
N TYR A 59 0.06 15.56 2.63
CA TYR A 59 -0.25 16.72 3.45
C TYR A 59 0.16 16.40 4.88
N PRO A 60 0.97 17.25 5.54
CA PRO A 60 1.11 17.14 6.97
C PRO A 60 -0.28 17.33 7.57
N MET A 61 -0.88 16.24 8.02
CA MET A 61 -1.91 16.30 9.06
C MET A 61 -1.16 16.84 10.25
N ASP A 62 -1.11 18.17 10.35
CA ASP A 62 -0.43 18.87 11.40
C ASP A 62 -1.24 18.65 12.67
N THR A 63 -1.05 17.47 13.27
CA THR A 63 -1.67 17.05 14.54
C THR A 63 -1.36 18.04 15.65
N GLY A 64 -0.31 18.86 15.49
CA GLY A 64 0.03 20.01 16.35
C GLY A 64 -0.75 21.30 16.06
N SER A 65 -1.22 21.53 14.83
CA SER A 65 -2.02 22.71 14.46
C SER A 65 -3.50 22.61 14.86
N PHE A 66 -3.99 21.42 15.20
CA PHE A 66 -5.32 21.24 15.83
C PHE A 66 -5.33 21.63 17.32
N GLY A 67 -4.18 22.04 17.88
CA GLY A 67 -3.97 22.34 19.29
C GLY A 67 -3.86 23.82 19.66
N GLN A 68 -3.91 24.76 18.71
CA GLN A 68 -3.96 26.19 19.04
C GLN A 68 -5.35 26.77 18.75
N PRO A 69 -6.20 26.92 19.77
CA PRO A 69 -7.53 27.47 19.58
C PRO A 69 -7.42 28.96 19.21
N ALA A 70 -8.03 29.34 18.09
CA ALA A 70 -8.39 30.73 17.85
C ALA A 70 -9.63 31.13 18.68
N ASP A 71 -10.46 30.18 19.14
CA ASP A 71 -11.66 30.43 19.96
C ASP A 71 -12.16 29.14 20.67
N GLY A 72 -11.49 28.69 21.73
CA GLY A 72 -12.03 27.73 22.71
C GLY A 72 -12.31 26.29 22.26
N GLU A 73 -12.28 25.97 20.97
CA GLU A 73 -12.57 24.64 20.43
C GLU A 73 -11.29 23.88 20.07
N ARG A 74 -11.21 22.61 20.47
CA ARG A 74 -10.09 21.71 20.18
C ARG A 74 -10.60 20.52 19.38
N VAL A 75 -10.07 20.34 18.17
CA VAL A 75 -10.30 19.14 17.39
C VAL A 75 -9.45 18.03 18.00
N THR A 76 -10.09 16.99 18.54
CA THR A 76 -9.41 15.88 19.21
C THR A 76 -9.07 14.73 18.27
N ASP A 77 -9.81 14.61 17.17
CA ASP A 77 -9.67 13.55 16.17
C ASP A 77 -10.36 13.97 14.86
N ILE A 78 -9.86 13.46 13.73
CA ILE A 78 -10.50 13.61 12.41
C ILE A 78 -10.62 12.22 11.80
N GLU A 79 -11.85 11.70 11.74
CA GLU A 79 -12.17 10.46 11.05
C GLU A 79 -12.63 10.78 9.62
N ALA A 80 -11.72 10.70 8.65
CA ALA A 80 -12.09 10.71 7.24
C ALA A 80 -12.69 9.33 6.88
N ARG A 81 -14.02 9.26 6.76
CA ARG A 81 -14.69 8.11 6.13
C ARG A 81 -14.74 8.33 4.64
N ASP A 82 -13.64 8.02 3.96
CA ASP A 82 -13.70 7.89 2.51
C ASP A 82 -14.44 6.59 2.20
N GLY A 83 -15.52 6.67 1.40
CA GLY A 83 -16.29 5.51 1.00
C GLY A 83 -15.42 4.64 0.08
N ASN A 84 -14.57 3.81 0.67
CA ASN A 84 -13.65 2.99 -0.08
C ASN A 84 -14.43 1.85 -0.77
N HIS A 85 -14.76 2.05 -2.04
CA HIS A 85 -15.44 1.05 -2.86
C HIS A 85 -14.53 -0.13 -3.25
N TYR A 86 -13.24 -0.05 -2.88
CA TYR A 86 -12.26 -1.11 -3.12
C TYR A 86 -12.25 -2.11 -1.95
N PRO A 87 -12.16 -3.43 -2.23
CA PRO A 87 -12.08 -4.47 -1.19
C PRO A 87 -11.01 -4.21 -0.12
N ILE A 88 -9.86 -3.65 -0.51
CA ILE A 88 -8.78 -3.25 0.39
C ILE A 88 -8.07 -1.99 -0.14
N SER A 89 -7.76 -1.07 0.77
CA SER A 89 -6.89 0.09 0.50
C SER A 89 -5.75 0.18 1.51
N LEU A 90 -4.61 0.69 1.05
CA LEU A 90 -3.48 1.10 1.86
C LEU A 90 -3.36 2.62 1.79
N THR A 91 -3.51 3.30 2.93
CA THR A 91 -3.13 4.70 3.08
C THR A 91 -1.74 4.79 3.67
N VAL A 92 -0.88 5.56 3.01
CA VAL A 92 0.50 5.84 3.42
C VAL A 92 0.60 7.34 3.72
N VAL A 93 0.91 7.66 4.97
CA VAL A 93 1.08 9.06 5.41
C VAL A 93 2.56 9.25 5.81
N PRO A 94 3.36 9.94 4.98
CA PRO A 94 4.74 10.26 5.32
C PRO A 94 4.79 11.30 6.44
N ASN A 95 5.38 10.94 7.59
CA ASN A 95 5.71 11.85 8.69
C ASN A 95 7.15 11.59 9.15
N ASN A 96 7.52 11.96 10.39
CA ASN A 96 8.78 11.53 11.02
C ASN A 96 8.92 10.00 11.05
N GLU A 97 7.78 9.30 11.14
CA GLU A 97 7.65 7.86 10.95
C GLU A 97 6.62 7.61 9.85
N LEU A 98 6.74 6.50 9.13
CA LEU A 98 5.78 6.12 8.09
C LEU A 98 4.53 5.55 8.75
N LEU A 99 3.39 6.23 8.60
CA LEU A 99 2.10 5.69 9.05
C LEU A 99 1.45 4.92 7.91
N LEU A 100 1.16 3.64 8.15
CA LEU A 100 0.50 2.73 7.23
C LEU A 100 -0.86 2.32 7.81
N LYS A 101 -1.92 2.48 7.01
CA LYS A 101 -3.28 2.11 7.40
C LYS A 101 -3.91 1.22 6.33
N PHE A 102 -4.27 -0.01 6.68
CA PHE A 102 -5.16 -0.83 5.85
C PHE A 102 -6.61 -0.56 6.21
N GLU A 103 -7.43 -0.32 5.20
CA GLU A 103 -8.89 -0.37 5.30
C GLU A 103 -9.39 -1.50 4.41
N TYR A 104 -10.32 -2.30 4.90
CA TYR A 104 -10.80 -3.48 4.18
C TYR A 104 -12.28 -3.71 4.44
N GLN A 105 -12.94 -4.36 3.49
CA GLN A 105 -14.35 -4.70 3.61
C GLN A 105 -14.55 -5.91 4.52
N GLY A 106 -15.19 -5.69 5.67
CA GLY A 106 -15.62 -6.75 6.57
C GLY A 106 -16.53 -7.74 5.85
N GLY A 107 -16.19 -9.03 5.91
CA GLY A 107 -16.87 -10.11 5.19
C GLY A 107 -16.13 -10.63 3.96
N LEU A 108 -15.15 -9.87 3.43
CA LEU A 108 -14.22 -10.36 2.41
C LEU A 108 -12.88 -10.81 3.01
N PHE A 109 -12.44 -10.14 4.08
CA PHE A 109 -11.18 -10.43 4.75
C PHE A 109 -11.34 -10.56 6.25
N GLU A 110 -10.60 -11.50 6.82
CA GLU A 110 -10.43 -11.65 8.27
C GLU A 110 -9.35 -10.70 8.78
N ARG A 111 -9.54 -10.18 9.98
CA ARG A 111 -8.62 -9.20 10.60
C ARG A 111 -7.19 -9.75 10.68
N ASP A 112 -7.02 -10.96 11.19
CA ASP A 112 -5.72 -11.60 11.37
C ASP A 112 -4.95 -11.74 10.05
N ARG A 113 -5.67 -11.92 8.94
CA ARG A 113 -5.09 -12.00 7.60
C ARG A 113 -4.56 -10.65 7.12
N VAL A 114 -5.32 -9.58 7.36
CA VAL A 114 -4.90 -8.21 7.00
C VAL A 114 -3.72 -7.77 7.88
N GLU A 115 -3.71 -8.16 9.16
CA GLU A 115 -2.58 -7.92 10.06
C GLU A 115 -1.32 -8.66 9.58
N SER A 116 -1.44 -9.90 9.08
CA SER A 116 -0.28 -10.61 8.52
C SER A 116 0.27 -9.93 7.26
N TRP A 117 -0.59 -9.38 6.40
CA TRP A 117 -0.17 -8.56 5.27
C TRP A 117 0.52 -7.26 5.68
N MET A 118 0.04 -6.59 6.74
CA MET A 118 0.72 -5.41 7.30
C MET A 118 2.13 -5.75 7.77
N ASN A 119 2.27 -6.83 8.53
CA ASN A 119 3.58 -7.27 9.02
C ASN A 119 4.52 -7.65 7.88
N ALA A 120 4.02 -8.35 6.85
CA ALA A 120 4.78 -8.67 5.65
C ALA A 120 5.23 -7.40 4.91
N LEU A 121 4.34 -6.41 4.75
CA LEU A 121 4.67 -5.13 4.10
C LEU A 121 5.78 -4.39 4.84
N VAL A 122 5.69 -4.29 6.18
CA VAL A 122 6.75 -3.67 7.00
C VAL A 122 8.08 -4.41 6.81
N GLY A 123 8.07 -5.75 6.88
CA GLY A 123 9.27 -6.56 6.67
C GLY A 123 9.86 -6.42 5.27
N LEU A 124 9.04 -6.19 4.23
CA LEU A 124 9.51 -5.93 2.87
C LEU A 124 10.14 -4.53 2.74
N ILE A 125 9.56 -3.53 3.41
CA ILE A 125 10.12 -2.17 3.45
C ILE A 125 11.51 -2.20 4.10
N ASP A 126 11.67 -2.92 5.21
CA ASP A 126 12.97 -3.07 5.90
C ASP A 126 14.01 -3.81 5.04
N GLN A 127 13.61 -4.88 4.35
CA GLN A 127 14.48 -5.64 3.46
C GLN A 127 14.99 -4.78 2.31
N PHE A 128 14.11 -4.04 1.64
CA PHE A 128 14.48 -3.12 0.58
C PHE A 128 15.39 -2.00 1.10
N ALA A 129 15.06 -1.38 2.23
CA ALA A 129 15.86 -0.29 2.81
C ALA A 129 17.27 -0.74 3.20
N SER A 130 17.44 -2.02 3.57
CA SER A 130 18.72 -2.60 3.98
C SER A 130 19.60 -3.06 2.81
N ASP A 131 19.00 -3.61 1.74
CA ASP A 131 19.71 -4.12 0.56
C ASP A 131 18.87 -3.91 -0.72
N PRO A 132 18.93 -2.69 -1.31
CA PRO A 132 18.09 -2.33 -2.44
C PRO A 132 18.50 -3.02 -3.75
N ASP A 133 19.72 -3.58 -3.82
CA ASP A 133 20.22 -4.28 -5.00
C ASP A 133 19.89 -5.79 -4.97
N ARG A 134 19.34 -6.30 -3.85
CA ARG A 134 18.87 -7.68 -3.74
C ARG A 134 17.74 -7.94 -4.74
N PRO A 135 17.75 -9.09 -5.46
CA PRO A 135 16.66 -9.43 -6.35
C PRO A 135 15.34 -9.63 -5.60
N VAL A 136 14.25 -9.06 -6.12
CA VAL A 136 12.91 -9.12 -5.52
C VAL A 136 12.40 -10.55 -5.30
N ALA A 137 12.88 -11.52 -6.08
CA ALA A 137 12.54 -12.94 -5.91
C ALA A 137 13.05 -13.54 -4.59
N HIS A 138 14.02 -12.90 -3.93
CA HIS A 138 14.54 -13.33 -2.64
C HIS A 138 13.82 -12.65 -1.46
N ALA A 139 12.75 -11.91 -1.71
CA ALA A 139 11.94 -11.29 -0.68
C ALA A 139 11.36 -12.33 0.27
N GLU A 140 11.59 -12.14 1.56
CA GLU A 140 10.99 -12.96 2.61
C GLU A 140 9.66 -12.33 3.02
N ILE A 141 8.56 -12.89 2.52
CA ILE A 141 7.19 -12.38 2.73
C ILE A 141 6.55 -13.01 3.97
N LEU A 142 6.92 -14.27 4.27
CA LEU A 142 6.40 -14.98 5.44
C LEU A 142 7.08 -14.50 6.70
N SER A 143 6.29 -14.25 7.75
CA SER A 143 6.85 -14.11 9.10
C SER A 143 7.61 -15.39 9.49
N SER A 144 8.53 -15.28 10.45
CA SER A 144 9.28 -16.44 10.94
C SER A 144 8.36 -17.56 11.43
N ASP A 145 7.21 -17.22 12.03
CA ASP A 145 6.20 -18.18 12.50
C ASP A 145 5.44 -18.84 11.35
N GLU A 146 5.02 -18.09 10.33
CA GLU A 146 4.39 -18.67 9.14
C GLU A 146 5.36 -19.56 8.38
N ARG A 147 6.62 -19.13 8.26
CA ARG A 147 7.68 -19.94 7.65
C ARG A 147 7.91 -21.23 8.43
N ARG A 148 7.93 -21.17 9.77
CA ARG A 148 8.06 -22.36 10.63
C ARG A 148 6.86 -23.28 10.47
N ARG A 149 5.64 -22.75 10.42
CA ARG A 149 4.42 -23.54 10.18
C ARG A 149 4.48 -24.29 8.85
N VAL A 150 4.87 -23.61 7.77
CA VAL A 150 4.99 -24.21 6.44
C VAL A 150 6.12 -25.23 6.37
N LEU A 151 7.29 -24.92 6.93
CA LEU A 151 8.48 -25.77 6.81
C LEU A 151 8.51 -26.94 7.79
N VAL A 152 7.92 -26.78 8.97
CA VAL A 152 7.99 -27.76 10.08
C VAL A 152 6.61 -28.37 10.32
N GLU A 153 5.62 -27.58 10.74
CA GLU A 153 4.32 -28.11 11.22
C GLU A 153 3.54 -28.84 10.11
N TRP A 154 3.56 -28.33 8.88
CA TRP A 154 2.84 -28.96 7.75
C TRP A 154 3.60 -30.09 7.07
N ASN A 155 4.93 -30.13 7.25
CA ASN A 155 5.78 -31.21 6.74
C ASN A 155 6.02 -32.30 7.79
N ASP A 156 5.45 -32.17 8.98
CA ASP A 156 5.47 -33.19 10.04
C ASP A 156 4.42 -34.29 9.73
N SER A 157 4.53 -34.89 8.54
CA SER A 157 3.76 -36.08 8.17
C SER A 157 4.50 -37.32 8.67
N ALA A 158 4.26 -37.68 9.93
CA ALA A 158 4.63 -38.98 10.48
C ALA A 158 3.71 -40.11 9.97
#